data_AF-A0AAX2ZE94-F1
#
_entry.id   AF-A0AAX2ZE94-F1
#
_cell.length_a   1.000
_cell.length_b   1.000
_cell.length_c   1.000
_cell.angle_alpha   90.00
_cell.angle_beta   90.00
_cell.angle_gamma   90.00
#
_symmetry.space_group_name_H-M   'P 1'
#
loop_
_entity.id
_entity.type
_entity.pdbx_description
1 polymer ?
#
loop_
_entity_poly.entity_id
_entity_poly.type
_entity_poly.pdbx_seq_one_letter_code
_entity_poly.pdbx_strand_id
1 'polypeptide(L)'
;MNKHTIIIGGGIGGLCSGIRLLHKGHKVTLLEKNKKIGGKVNILESNNFKFDMTASIIMTPKIYTDLFKDVGKNYEDYFKIYKLDPIYKVYYDDKTSCNFYSDTNKMIDQLESLQKGLSTNFYNFLAKSYEKYFISKDKILNQPMINLKEIINFSFIKNMCKINPMLSTNNYLNKLIYNEKLKNYLIFTSMYIGVNPYTNSNIYTLIPTISHLYGIWYIEGGLYSYIKALEKLFIELGGQIKTNCEVKSIVIEKNEVKGVKIKDKILSCDLIVCNADYPYTIKNLINDEFLDNKYSKKNLNSIDYSCSVFVLYLGLDKIYHNLNVHNIYISKDFKNSIEGPFKGYIPSDPSLYIYYPGAVDESFKVNNHSSMNIMIRVPNLSFSNINYHNNQIETLKKYIINNLKNIKGLENIENHIIYENYLTPLDLHGKYNLYYGNAFGISHKISQSAYFRPHLKSKKVRGLYFIGSSTHPGNGTSVVIDGSKVLCKIIENNKK
;
A
#
# COMPACT_ATOMS: atom_id res chain seq x y z
N MET A 1 -19.40 30.50 -3.77
CA MET A 1 -20.30 29.50 -3.15
C MET A 1 -19.48 28.39 -2.51
N ASN A 2 -19.70 28.12 -1.23
CA ASN A 2 -19.03 27.07 -0.47
C ASN A 2 -19.70 25.72 -0.82
N LYS A 3 -19.05 24.89 -1.65
CA LYS A 3 -19.60 23.60 -2.11
C LYS A 3 -19.60 22.58 -0.97
N HIS A 4 -20.68 21.82 -0.83
CA HIS A 4 -20.73 20.68 0.09
C HIS A 4 -20.19 19.43 -0.60
N THR A 5 -19.13 18.87 -0.04
CA THR A 5 -18.51 17.62 -0.51
C THR A 5 -18.72 16.50 0.49
N ILE A 6 -19.22 15.36 0.01
CA ILE A 6 -19.27 14.12 0.78
C ILE A 6 -18.09 13.22 0.38
N ILE A 7 -17.39 12.69 1.38
CA ILE A 7 -16.34 11.69 1.20
C ILE A 7 -16.87 10.34 1.66
N ILE A 8 -16.83 9.35 0.76
CA ILE A 8 -17.26 7.97 1.07
C ILE A 8 -16.02 7.16 1.43
N GLY A 9 -15.85 6.83 2.71
CA GLY A 9 -14.75 6.02 3.24
C GLY A 9 -13.64 6.83 3.92
N GLY A 10 -13.37 6.51 5.18
CA GLY A 10 -12.40 7.13 6.08
C GLY A 10 -10.96 6.66 5.93
N GLY A 11 -10.60 6.04 4.79
CA GLY A 11 -9.21 5.71 4.49
C GLY A 11 -8.33 6.94 4.22
N ILE A 12 -7.01 6.73 4.17
CA ILE A 12 -6.01 7.79 4.02
C ILE A 12 -6.27 8.73 2.82
N GLY A 13 -6.70 8.20 1.66
CA GLY A 13 -7.02 9.00 0.48
C GLY A 13 -8.18 9.96 0.70
N GLY A 14 -9.23 9.50 1.38
CA GLY A 14 -10.40 10.31 1.74
C GLY A 14 -10.05 11.41 2.73
N LEU A 15 -9.29 11.08 3.79
CA LEU A 15 -8.84 12.06 4.79
C LEU A 15 -7.96 13.15 4.15
N CYS A 16 -6.93 12.77 3.38
CA CYS A 16 -6.05 13.72 2.73
C CYS A 16 -6.79 14.60 1.71
N SER A 17 -7.70 14.01 0.91
CA SER A 17 -8.52 14.78 -0.03
C SER A 17 -9.44 15.76 0.69
N GLY A 18 -10.05 15.32 1.80
CA GLY A 18 -10.91 16.14 2.62
C GLY A 18 -10.22 17.33 3.27
N ILE A 19 -9.03 17.12 3.85
CA ILE A 19 -8.19 18.20 4.40
C ILE A 19 -7.90 19.25 3.33
N ARG A 20 -7.49 18.82 2.13
CA ARG A 20 -7.21 19.74 1.02
C ARG A 20 -8.45 20.52 0.59
N LEU A 21 -9.61 19.86 0.50
CA LEU A 21 -10.87 20.53 0.12
C LEU A 21 -11.39 21.49 1.20
N LEU A 22 -11.27 21.14 2.48
CA LEU A 22 -11.58 22.03 3.61
C LEU A 22 -10.72 23.31 3.54
N HIS A 23 -9.42 23.17 3.31
CA HIS A 23 -8.51 24.30 3.13
C HIS A 23 -8.88 25.19 1.92
N LYS A 24 -9.52 24.61 0.90
CA LYS A 24 -10.07 25.33 -0.26
C LYS A 24 -11.48 25.86 -0.04
N GLY A 25 -11.95 25.88 1.21
CA GLY A 25 -13.23 26.45 1.60
C GLY A 25 -14.42 25.63 1.13
N HIS A 26 -14.30 24.31 1.04
CA HIS A 26 -15.45 23.41 0.91
C HIS A 26 -15.98 23.04 2.30
N LYS A 27 -17.29 22.83 2.42
CA LYS A 27 -17.88 22.10 3.53
C LYS A 27 -17.68 20.60 3.28
N VAL A 28 -17.03 19.87 4.18
CA VAL A 28 -16.72 18.44 3.96
C VAL A 28 -17.33 17.56 5.04
N THR A 29 -18.06 16.52 4.62
CA THR A 29 -18.56 15.45 5.49
C THR A 29 -18.00 14.10 5.04
N LEU A 30 -17.28 13.41 5.93
CA LEU A 30 -16.75 12.07 5.69
C LEU A 30 -17.68 11.02 6.32
N LEU A 31 -18.01 9.99 5.54
CA LEU A 31 -18.86 8.88 5.95
C LEU A 31 -18.04 7.58 5.94
N GLU A 32 -17.91 6.94 7.09
CA GLU A 32 -17.17 5.68 7.26
C GLU A 32 -18.12 4.58 7.75
N LYS A 33 -18.10 3.43 7.06
CA LYS A 33 -18.93 2.26 7.40
C LYS A 33 -18.53 1.66 8.76
N ASN A 34 -17.24 1.63 9.05
CA ASN A 34 -16.70 0.99 10.25
C ASN A 34 -16.73 1.93 11.46
N LYS A 35 -16.45 1.36 12.65
CA LYS A 35 -16.37 2.12 13.91
C LYS A 35 -15.17 3.07 13.96
N LYS A 36 -14.05 2.69 13.33
CA LYS A 36 -12.81 3.47 13.25
C LYS A 36 -12.54 3.87 11.80
N ILE A 37 -12.00 5.07 11.60
CA ILE A 37 -11.42 5.51 10.33
C ILE A 37 -10.00 4.94 10.14
N GLY A 38 -9.41 5.16 8.96
CA GLY A 38 -8.07 4.71 8.57
C GLY A 38 -8.07 3.66 7.47
N GLY A 39 -9.19 2.94 7.29
CA GLY A 39 -9.31 1.87 6.29
C GLY A 39 -8.24 0.80 6.54
N LYS A 40 -7.39 0.55 5.53
CA LYS A 40 -6.26 -0.39 5.65
C LYS A 40 -5.15 0.06 6.61
N VAL A 41 -4.98 1.37 6.77
CA VAL A 41 -4.04 1.95 7.76
C VAL A 41 -4.78 2.03 9.08
N ASN A 42 -4.75 0.95 9.85
CA ASN A 42 -5.55 0.82 11.06
C ASN A 42 -4.76 0.05 12.12
N ILE A 43 -5.29 0.04 13.34
CA ILE A 43 -4.66 -0.61 14.49
C ILE A 43 -5.58 -1.66 15.08
N LEU A 44 -5.01 -2.81 15.41
CA LEU A 44 -5.59 -3.81 16.29
C LEU A 44 -4.99 -3.61 17.68
N GLU A 45 -5.85 -3.40 18.66
CA GLU A 45 -5.48 -3.27 20.07
C GLU A 45 -6.22 -4.38 20.83
N SER A 46 -5.49 -5.23 21.52
CA SER A 46 -6.06 -6.34 22.28
C SER A 46 -5.18 -6.68 23.47
N ASN A 47 -5.77 -6.77 24.65
CA ASN A 47 -5.04 -6.88 25.91
C ASN A 47 -3.99 -5.76 26.02
N ASN A 48 -2.72 -6.13 26.18
CA ASN A 48 -1.59 -5.21 26.25
C ASN A 48 -0.83 -5.08 24.92
N PHE A 49 -1.38 -5.61 23.82
CA PHE A 49 -0.74 -5.63 22.51
C PHE A 49 -1.35 -4.64 21.53
N LYS A 50 -0.47 -4.05 20.71
CA LYS A 50 -0.82 -3.20 19.57
C LYS A 50 -0.24 -3.77 18.29
N PHE A 51 -1.01 -3.74 17.20
CA PHE A 51 -0.57 -4.19 15.89
C PHE A 51 -1.07 -3.23 14.81
N ASP A 52 -0.16 -2.67 14.01
CA ASP A 52 -0.56 -2.02 12.75
C ASP A 52 -1.13 -3.09 11.82
N MET A 53 -2.32 -2.88 11.24
CA MET A 53 -3.01 -3.98 10.58
C MET A 53 -2.37 -4.41 9.25
N THR A 54 -2.17 -3.50 8.29
CA THR A 54 -1.71 -3.90 6.95
C THR A 54 -0.55 -3.09 6.37
N ALA A 55 -0.41 -1.82 6.75
CA ALA A 55 0.61 -0.93 6.22
C ALA A 55 1.62 -0.57 7.31
N SER A 56 2.90 -0.67 6.99
CA SER A 56 4.01 -0.49 7.94
C SER A 56 5.19 0.31 7.37
N ILE A 57 5.32 0.37 6.03
CA ILE A 57 6.50 0.97 5.37
C ILE A 57 6.21 2.41 4.96
N ILE A 58 7.09 3.31 5.39
CA ILE A 58 7.04 4.73 5.02
C ILE A 58 8.25 5.04 4.14
N MET A 59 7.97 5.17 2.86
CA MET A 59 8.90 5.71 1.87
C MET A 59 8.60 7.20 1.66
N THR A 60 9.64 8.01 1.42
CA THR A 60 9.50 9.43 1.06
C THR A 60 8.74 10.24 2.14
N PRO A 61 9.37 10.54 3.29
CA PRO A 61 8.73 11.19 4.44
C PRO A 61 8.06 12.52 4.08
N LYS A 62 8.63 13.24 3.11
CA LYS A 62 8.12 14.51 2.60
C LYS A 62 6.66 14.45 2.15
N ILE A 63 6.19 13.32 1.60
CA ILE A 63 4.78 13.18 1.17
C ILE A 63 3.82 13.28 2.36
N TYR A 64 4.23 12.79 3.53
CA TYR A 64 3.43 12.82 4.75
C TYR A 64 3.46 14.20 5.40
N THR A 65 4.59 14.91 5.35
CA THR A 65 4.74 16.24 5.96
C THR A 65 4.20 17.37 5.08
N ASP A 66 4.35 17.27 3.74
CA ASP A 66 3.91 18.29 2.79
C ASP A 66 2.40 18.54 2.83
N LEU A 67 1.58 17.56 3.22
CA LEU A 67 0.13 17.77 3.37
C LEU A 67 -0.20 18.83 4.43
N PHE A 68 0.48 18.79 5.58
CA PHE A 68 0.28 19.74 6.68
C PHE A 68 0.78 21.13 6.27
N LYS A 69 1.96 21.17 5.65
CA LYS A 69 2.53 22.39 5.09
C LYS A 69 1.63 23.03 4.02
N ASP A 70 1.07 22.23 3.13
CA ASP A 70 0.16 22.66 2.06
C ASP A 70 -1.11 23.37 2.61
N VAL A 71 -1.47 23.16 3.88
CA VAL A 71 -2.61 23.81 4.55
C VAL A 71 -2.19 24.80 5.65
N GLY A 72 -0.92 25.20 5.67
CA GLY A 72 -0.39 26.19 6.61
C GLY A 72 -0.18 25.69 8.04
N LYS A 73 0.04 24.38 8.24
CA LYS A 73 0.28 23.76 9.54
C LYS A 73 1.69 23.18 9.64
N ASN A 74 2.26 23.15 10.84
CA ASN A 74 3.48 22.40 11.12
C ASN A 74 3.12 20.94 11.43
N TYR A 75 3.75 19.98 10.76
CA TYR A 75 3.44 18.55 10.95
C TYR A 75 3.89 18.03 12.33
N GLU A 76 4.90 18.68 12.93
CA GLU A 76 5.47 18.30 14.22
C GLU A 76 4.47 18.48 15.38
N ASP A 77 3.44 19.30 15.20
CA ASP A 77 2.33 19.48 16.15
C ASP A 77 1.35 18.27 16.16
N TYR A 78 1.56 17.31 15.25
CA TYR A 78 0.65 16.19 15.01
C TYR A 78 1.31 14.82 15.12
N PHE A 79 2.56 14.65 14.66
CA PHE A 79 3.28 13.38 14.76
C PHE A 79 4.80 13.56 14.64
N LYS A 80 5.56 12.60 15.19
CA LYS A 80 7.00 12.48 14.98
C LYS A 80 7.32 11.38 13.98
N ILE A 81 8.35 11.62 13.16
CA ILE A 81 8.83 10.67 12.16
C ILE A 81 10.36 10.61 12.21
N TYR A 82 10.93 9.42 12.15
CA TYR A 82 12.38 9.23 12.18
C TYR A 82 12.83 8.20 11.15
N LYS A 83 14.08 8.36 10.70
CA LYS A 83 14.69 7.50 9.70
C LYS A 83 15.15 6.20 10.36
N LEU A 84 14.86 5.07 9.74
CA LEU A 84 15.30 3.76 10.19
C LEU A 84 16.71 3.45 9.69
N ASP A 85 17.49 2.82 10.56
CA ASP A 85 18.84 2.36 10.28
C ASP A 85 19.10 1.04 11.06
N PRO A 86 19.10 -0.14 10.40
CA PRO A 86 18.95 -0.39 8.97
C PRO A 86 17.52 -0.21 8.43
N ILE A 87 17.36 -0.14 7.10
CA ILE A 87 16.05 -0.11 6.44
C ILE A 87 15.36 -1.48 6.42
N TYR A 88 16.14 -2.56 6.30
CA TYR A 88 15.68 -3.95 6.42
C TYR A 88 16.78 -4.81 7.03
N LYS A 89 16.38 -5.87 7.72
CA LYS A 89 17.24 -7.04 7.98
C LYS A 89 16.70 -8.26 7.25
N VAL A 90 17.53 -8.89 6.44
CA VAL A 90 17.13 -10.03 5.60
C VAL A 90 17.82 -11.29 6.12
N TYR A 91 17.03 -12.32 6.37
CA TYR A 91 17.45 -13.66 6.77
C TYR A 91 17.29 -14.62 5.59
N TYR A 92 18.19 -15.57 5.49
CA TYR A 92 18.20 -16.59 4.43
C TYR A 92 18.10 -17.99 5.03
N ASP A 93 17.73 -18.97 4.20
CA ASP A 93 17.56 -20.38 4.58
C ASP A 93 18.86 -21.03 5.09
N ASP A 94 20.01 -20.55 4.61
CA ASP A 94 21.35 -20.95 5.09
C ASP A 94 21.74 -20.33 6.46
N LYS A 95 20.77 -19.72 7.17
CA LYS A 95 20.91 -19.05 8.47
C LYS A 95 21.80 -17.81 8.48
N THR A 96 22.26 -17.35 7.32
CA THR A 96 22.95 -16.06 7.22
C THR A 96 21.95 -14.90 7.24
N SER A 97 22.46 -13.68 7.49
CA SER A 97 21.65 -12.47 7.41
C SER A 97 22.43 -11.29 6.86
N CYS A 98 21.71 -10.30 6.32
CA CYS A 98 22.25 -9.07 5.79
C CYS A 98 21.40 -7.88 6.24
N ASN A 99 22.03 -6.81 6.71
CA ASN A 99 21.35 -5.55 6.98
C ASN A 99 21.41 -4.67 5.74
N PHE A 100 20.28 -4.16 5.27
CA PHE A 100 20.26 -3.21 4.18
C PHE A 100 20.20 -1.80 4.75
N TYR A 101 21.11 -0.95 4.32
CA TYR A 101 21.25 0.42 4.81
C TYR A 101 20.86 1.43 3.73
N SER A 102 20.44 2.62 4.17
CA SER A 102 20.38 3.80 3.29
C SER A 102 21.67 4.62 3.34
N ASP A 103 22.48 4.41 4.37
CA ASP A 103 23.84 4.95 4.45
C ASP A 103 24.74 4.25 3.44
N THR A 104 25.46 5.03 2.63
CA THR A 104 26.27 4.49 1.53
C THR A 104 27.47 3.72 2.03
N ASN A 105 28.16 4.21 3.06
CA ASN A 105 29.37 3.55 3.57
C ASN A 105 29.01 2.21 4.22
N LYS A 106 28.01 2.21 5.11
CA LYS A 106 27.52 0.97 5.74
C LYS A 106 27.02 -0.04 4.70
N MET A 107 26.37 0.43 3.63
CA MET A 107 25.88 -0.44 2.56
C MET A 107 27.04 -1.04 1.74
N ILE A 108 28.06 -0.26 1.42
CA ILE A 108 29.27 -0.75 0.73
C ILE A 108 29.93 -1.85 1.57
N ASP A 109 30.21 -1.56 2.85
CA ASP A 109 30.86 -2.50 3.76
C ASP A 109 30.08 -3.81 3.85
N GLN A 110 28.75 -3.72 3.98
CA GLN A 110 27.87 -4.88 4.05
C GLN A 110 27.86 -5.71 2.75
N LEU A 111 27.88 -5.07 1.58
CA LEU A 111 27.86 -5.79 0.31
C LEU A 111 29.21 -6.44 0.02
N GLU A 112 30.31 -5.74 0.31
CA GLU A 112 31.66 -6.29 0.14
C GLU A 112 31.92 -7.47 1.11
N SER A 113 31.33 -7.45 2.30
CA SER A 113 31.39 -8.60 3.22
C SER A 113 30.62 -9.82 2.72
N LEU A 114 29.61 -9.63 1.86
CA LEU A 114 28.86 -10.73 1.24
C LEU A 114 29.61 -11.32 0.05
N GLN A 115 30.14 -10.45 -0.81
CA GLN A 115 30.91 -10.84 -1.99
C GLN A 115 31.71 -9.64 -2.50
N LYS A 116 33.02 -9.81 -2.68
CA LYS A 116 33.89 -8.77 -3.25
C LYS A 116 33.36 -8.27 -4.60
N GLY A 117 33.25 -6.94 -4.75
CA GLY A 117 32.75 -6.26 -5.94
C GLY A 117 31.21 -6.19 -6.05
N LEU A 118 30.48 -6.70 -5.06
CA LEU A 118 29.02 -6.67 -5.07
C LEU A 118 28.47 -5.25 -4.93
N SER A 119 29.18 -4.35 -4.25
CA SER A 119 28.80 -2.95 -4.13
C SER A 119 28.71 -2.28 -5.51
N THR A 120 29.69 -2.51 -6.39
CA THR A 120 29.70 -1.97 -7.76
C THR A 120 28.46 -2.40 -8.56
N ASN A 121 28.07 -3.68 -8.46
CA ASN A 121 26.87 -4.18 -9.14
C ASN A 121 25.60 -3.48 -8.62
N PHE A 122 25.51 -3.32 -7.30
CA PHE A 122 24.37 -2.65 -6.66
C PHE A 122 24.27 -1.17 -7.04
N TYR A 123 25.37 -0.41 -7.00
CA TYR A 123 25.35 1.00 -7.36
C TYR A 123 25.14 1.24 -8.86
N ASN A 124 25.63 0.36 -9.73
CA ASN A 124 25.28 0.37 -11.16
C ASN A 124 23.77 0.14 -11.36
N PHE A 125 23.19 -0.80 -10.62
CA PHE A 125 21.74 -1.01 -10.61
C PHE A 125 20.98 0.25 -10.14
N LEU A 126 21.40 0.87 -9.03
CA LEU A 126 20.78 2.07 -8.49
C LEU A 126 20.84 3.23 -9.49
N ALA A 127 22.00 3.48 -10.10
CA ALA A 127 22.16 4.54 -11.10
C ALA A 127 21.19 4.35 -12.28
N LYS A 128 21.16 3.14 -12.86
CA LYS A 128 20.24 2.81 -13.96
C LYS A 128 18.78 2.91 -13.55
N SER A 129 18.43 2.50 -12.33
CA SER A 129 17.06 2.57 -11.83
C SER A 129 16.63 4.01 -11.52
N TYR A 130 17.54 4.85 -11.01
CA TYR A 130 17.27 6.24 -10.68
C TYR A 130 17.04 7.11 -11.93
N GLU A 131 17.72 6.84 -13.05
CA GLU A 131 17.39 7.46 -14.34
C GLU A 131 15.92 7.23 -14.71
N LYS A 132 15.40 6.00 -14.48
CA LYS A 132 13.98 5.68 -14.72
C LYS A 132 13.06 6.43 -13.76
N TYR A 133 13.51 6.72 -12.54
CA TYR A 133 12.70 7.40 -11.52
C TYR A 133 12.37 8.81 -11.96
N PHE A 134 13.38 9.58 -12.38
CA PHE A 134 13.19 10.96 -12.87
C PHE A 134 12.23 11.01 -14.05
N ILE A 135 12.39 10.09 -14.99
CA ILE A 135 11.50 9.96 -16.14
C ILE A 135 10.05 9.68 -15.71
N SER A 136 9.85 8.80 -14.73
CA SER A 136 8.52 8.33 -14.33
C SER A 136 7.79 9.30 -13.40
N LYS A 137 8.50 9.96 -12.47
CA LYS A 137 7.91 10.85 -11.48
C LYS A 137 7.20 12.04 -12.13
N ASP A 138 7.91 12.75 -13.00
CA ASP A 138 7.42 14.02 -13.55
C ASP A 138 6.35 13.81 -14.63
N LYS A 139 6.49 12.73 -15.40
CA LYS A 139 5.64 12.46 -16.57
C LYS A 139 4.45 11.55 -16.28
N ILE A 140 4.48 10.77 -15.20
CA ILE A 140 3.44 9.75 -14.93
C ILE A 140 2.80 9.98 -13.56
N LEU A 141 3.56 9.93 -12.47
CA LEU A 141 2.96 9.91 -11.12
C LEU A 141 2.23 11.22 -10.76
N ASN A 142 2.80 12.37 -11.15
CA ASN A 142 2.28 13.69 -10.79
C ASN A 142 1.25 14.26 -11.79
N GLN A 143 0.91 13.51 -12.84
CA GLN A 143 0.06 14.01 -13.92
C GLN A 143 -1.41 13.60 -13.73
N PRO A 144 -2.39 14.47 -14.08
CA PRO A 144 -3.82 14.16 -13.98
C PRO A 144 -4.31 12.99 -14.85
N MET A 145 -3.54 12.58 -15.87
CA MET A 145 -3.89 11.53 -16.82
C MET A 145 -5.21 11.73 -17.59
N ILE A 146 -5.55 12.98 -17.92
CA ILE A 146 -6.84 13.33 -18.56
C ILE A 146 -6.82 13.00 -20.06
N ASN A 147 -5.77 13.41 -20.78
CA ASN A 147 -5.70 13.29 -22.24
C ASN A 147 -4.52 12.42 -22.70
N LEU A 148 -4.80 11.32 -23.42
CA LEU A 148 -3.75 10.41 -23.92
C LEU A 148 -2.74 11.13 -24.84
N LYS A 149 -3.22 12.06 -25.66
CA LYS A 149 -2.38 12.83 -26.61
C LYS A 149 -1.39 13.77 -25.91
N GLU A 150 -1.69 14.23 -24.70
CA GLU A 150 -0.78 15.06 -23.91
C GLU A 150 0.34 14.21 -23.25
N ILE A 151 0.09 12.92 -23.05
CA ILE A 151 1.01 11.98 -22.40
C ILE A 151 1.96 11.35 -23.42
N ILE A 152 1.43 10.91 -24.57
CA ILE A 152 2.22 10.23 -25.61
C ILE A 152 2.83 11.30 -26.53
N ASN A 153 4.08 11.67 -26.22
CA ASN A 153 4.91 12.49 -27.08
C ASN A 153 6.23 11.76 -27.43
N PHE A 154 7.00 12.32 -28.37
CA PHE A 154 8.27 11.73 -28.80
C PHE A 154 9.24 11.48 -27.61
N SER A 155 9.27 12.41 -26.66
CA SER A 155 10.09 12.28 -25.45
C SER A 155 9.63 11.10 -24.56
N PHE A 156 8.32 10.87 -24.44
CA PHE A 156 7.76 9.73 -23.73
C PHE A 156 8.10 8.40 -24.41
N ILE A 157 7.96 8.31 -25.74
CA ILE A 157 8.29 7.10 -26.51
C ILE A 157 9.78 6.77 -26.38
N LYS A 158 10.67 7.76 -26.60
CA LYS A 158 12.12 7.61 -26.42
C LYS A 158 12.47 7.11 -25.02
N ASN A 159 11.81 7.66 -24.00
CA ASN A 159 11.99 7.26 -22.60
C ASN A 159 11.50 5.83 -22.35
N MET A 160 10.37 5.40 -22.92
CA MET A 160 9.87 4.03 -22.79
C MET A 160 10.78 3.02 -23.48
N CYS A 161 11.34 3.34 -24.66
CA CYS A 161 12.33 2.50 -25.32
C CYS A 161 13.58 2.29 -24.45
N LYS A 162 14.06 3.36 -23.79
CA LYS A 162 15.20 3.28 -22.85
C LYS A 162 14.88 2.44 -21.61
N ILE A 163 13.70 2.62 -21.01
CA ILE A 163 13.28 1.88 -19.81
C ILE A 163 13.03 0.40 -20.12
N ASN A 164 12.60 0.10 -21.35
CA ASN A 164 12.18 -1.22 -21.81
C ASN A 164 11.23 -1.90 -20.80
N PRO A 165 10.03 -1.34 -20.55
CA PRO A 165 9.14 -1.79 -19.49
C PRO A 165 8.61 -3.22 -19.70
N MET A 166 8.75 -3.80 -20.89
CA MET A 166 8.33 -5.18 -21.19
C MET A 166 9.28 -6.23 -20.59
N LEU A 167 10.53 -5.86 -20.29
CA LEU A 167 11.45 -6.75 -19.58
C LEU A 167 10.98 -6.91 -18.13
N SER A 168 10.87 -8.15 -17.66
CA SER A 168 10.45 -8.41 -16.29
C SER A 168 11.49 -7.95 -15.26
N THR A 169 11.04 -7.69 -14.02
CA THR A 169 11.94 -7.31 -12.92
C THR A 169 13.05 -8.34 -12.73
N ASN A 170 12.72 -9.63 -12.69
CA ASN A 170 13.72 -10.70 -12.58
C ASN A 170 14.73 -10.67 -13.74
N ASN A 171 14.25 -10.61 -15.00
CA ASN A 171 15.14 -10.65 -16.17
C ASN A 171 16.02 -9.40 -16.27
N TYR A 172 15.52 -8.25 -15.79
CA TYR A 172 16.31 -7.02 -15.69
C TYR A 172 17.40 -7.14 -14.61
N LEU A 173 17.05 -7.65 -13.42
CA LEU A 173 18.01 -7.83 -12.32
C LEU A 173 19.08 -8.88 -12.65
N ASN A 174 18.73 -9.97 -13.34
CA ASN A 174 19.68 -11.00 -13.80
C ASN A 174 20.80 -10.44 -14.70
N LYS A 175 20.57 -9.32 -15.40
CA LYS A 175 21.57 -8.66 -16.24
C LYS A 175 22.53 -7.76 -15.46
N LEU A 176 22.24 -7.47 -14.19
CA LEU A 176 22.96 -6.48 -13.38
C LEU A 176 23.55 -7.04 -12.09
N ILE A 177 22.88 -8.02 -11.49
CA ILE A 177 23.20 -8.58 -10.18
C ILE A 177 23.38 -10.09 -10.30
N TYR A 178 24.60 -10.56 -10.01
CA TYR A 178 24.93 -11.99 -10.02
C TYR A 178 24.69 -12.69 -8.68
N ASN A 179 24.81 -11.97 -7.57
CA ASN A 179 24.63 -12.53 -6.24
C ASN A 179 23.14 -12.80 -5.96
N GLU A 180 22.79 -14.07 -5.71
CA GLU A 180 21.40 -14.50 -5.50
C GLU A 180 20.76 -13.84 -4.26
N LYS A 181 21.51 -13.63 -3.17
CA LYS A 181 20.99 -13.03 -1.93
C LYS A 181 20.54 -11.58 -2.15
N LEU A 182 21.37 -10.78 -2.81
CA LEU A 182 21.02 -9.40 -3.18
C LEU A 182 19.87 -9.38 -4.18
N LYS A 183 19.89 -10.26 -5.18
CA LYS A 183 18.83 -10.35 -6.18
C LYS A 183 17.48 -10.70 -5.54
N ASN A 184 17.44 -11.69 -4.66
CA ASN A 184 16.21 -12.10 -3.97
C ASN A 184 15.65 -10.99 -3.09
N TYR A 185 16.50 -10.22 -2.40
CA TYR A 185 16.08 -9.01 -1.68
C TYR A 185 15.42 -7.98 -2.62
N LEU A 186 16.06 -7.66 -3.74
CA LEU A 186 15.54 -6.70 -4.72
C LEU A 186 14.22 -7.18 -5.36
N ILE A 187 14.12 -8.48 -5.64
CA ILE A 187 12.88 -9.11 -6.11
C ILE A 187 11.79 -8.98 -5.05
N PHE A 188 12.05 -9.38 -3.80
CA PHE A 188 11.05 -9.35 -2.73
C PHE A 188 10.52 -7.93 -2.48
N THR A 189 11.42 -6.94 -2.41
CA THR A 189 11.04 -5.54 -2.18
C THR A 189 10.31 -4.92 -3.38
N SER A 190 10.58 -5.36 -4.61
CA SER A 190 9.80 -4.91 -5.79
C SER A 190 8.33 -5.35 -5.75
N MET A 191 7.99 -6.38 -4.97
CA MET A 191 6.62 -6.87 -4.81
C MET A 191 5.74 -6.01 -3.90
N TYR A 192 6.25 -4.85 -3.44
CA TYR A 192 5.52 -3.92 -2.56
C TYR A 192 4.12 -3.55 -3.09
N ILE A 193 3.92 -3.59 -4.40
CA ILE A 193 2.66 -3.25 -5.07
C ILE A 193 1.76 -4.47 -5.38
N GLY A 194 2.12 -5.67 -4.91
CA GLY A 194 1.28 -6.86 -5.01
C GLY A 194 1.27 -7.56 -6.35
N VAL A 195 2.36 -7.50 -7.12
CA VAL A 195 2.49 -8.10 -8.47
C VAL A 195 3.64 -9.10 -8.55
N ASN A 196 3.58 -10.06 -9.49
CA ASN A 196 4.61 -11.07 -9.69
C ASN A 196 5.85 -10.47 -10.38
N PRO A 197 7.02 -10.39 -9.73
CA PRO A 197 8.23 -9.76 -10.29
C PRO A 197 8.91 -10.60 -11.39
N TYR A 198 8.57 -11.88 -11.52
CA TYR A 198 9.06 -12.73 -12.61
C TYR A 198 8.40 -12.42 -13.95
N THR A 199 7.19 -11.86 -13.94
CA THR A 199 6.41 -11.54 -15.14
C THR A 199 6.09 -10.06 -15.31
N ASN A 200 6.10 -9.26 -14.23
CA ASN A 200 5.79 -7.84 -14.31
C ASN A 200 7.00 -6.97 -14.65
N SER A 201 6.68 -5.79 -15.18
CA SER A 201 7.62 -4.79 -15.65
C SER A 201 8.75 -4.48 -14.67
N ASN A 202 9.97 -4.29 -15.19
CA ASN A 202 11.10 -3.81 -14.42
C ASN A 202 10.94 -2.37 -13.89
N ILE A 203 9.88 -1.65 -14.24
CA ILE A 203 9.59 -0.33 -13.66
C ILE A 203 9.44 -0.39 -12.13
N TYR A 204 9.06 -1.54 -11.57
CA TYR A 204 8.93 -1.71 -10.12
C TYR A 204 10.26 -1.86 -9.38
N THR A 205 11.38 -1.97 -10.11
CA THR A 205 12.73 -1.82 -9.52
C THR A 205 12.97 -0.42 -8.97
N LEU A 206 12.10 0.55 -9.26
CA LEU A 206 12.10 1.86 -8.62
C LEU A 206 11.86 1.80 -7.12
N ILE A 207 11.09 0.82 -6.64
CA ILE A 207 10.73 0.72 -5.22
C ILE A 207 11.96 0.46 -4.33
N PRO A 208 12.78 -0.59 -4.58
CA PRO A 208 14.01 -0.78 -3.81
C PRO A 208 14.98 0.39 -3.95
N THR A 209 15.08 1.01 -5.14
CA THR A 209 15.93 2.19 -5.36
C THR A 209 15.51 3.37 -4.50
N ILE A 210 14.23 3.73 -4.50
CA ILE A 210 13.69 4.83 -3.68
C ILE A 210 13.87 4.52 -2.19
N SER A 211 13.64 3.26 -1.78
CA SER A 211 13.81 2.82 -0.40
C SER A 211 15.26 2.97 0.09
N HIS A 212 16.24 2.66 -0.78
CA HIS A 212 17.64 2.87 -0.46
C HIS A 212 18.00 4.36 -0.43
N LEU A 213 17.66 5.12 -1.49
CA LEU A 213 18.07 6.52 -1.62
C LEU A 213 17.45 7.46 -0.58
N TYR A 214 16.14 7.32 -0.32
CA TYR A 214 15.43 8.17 0.64
C TYR A 214 15.37 7.55 2.04
N GLY A 215 15.76 6.29 2.18
CA GLY A 215 15.57 5.50 3.39
C GLY A 215 14.12 5.06 3.60
N ILE A 216 13.94 4.26 4.65
CA ILE A 216 12.64 3.92 5.21
C ILE A 216 12.51 4.62 6.55
N TRP A 217 11.30 5.06 6.86
CA TRP A 217 11.00 5.88 8.02
C TRP A 217 9.94 5.22 8.88
N TYR A 218 9.83 5.68 10.12
CA TYR A 218 8.86 5.22 11.10
C TYR A 218 8.20 6.40 11.78
N ILE A 219 6.89 6.31 11.98
CA ILE A 219 6.11 7.30 12.74
C ILE A 219 5.90 6.76 14.15
N GLU A 220 6.24 7.56 15.14
CA GLU A 220 6.05 7.23 16.57
C GLU A 220 4.59 6.84 16.85
N GLY A 221 4.39 5.71 17.52
CA GLY A 221 3.09 5.06 17.76
C GLY A 221 2.57 4.24 16.57
N GLY A 222 3.39 4.01 15.55
CA GLY A 222 3.04 3.24 14.35
C GLY A 222 2.29 4.07 13.30
N LEU A 223 1.98 3.44 12.17
CA LEU A 223 1.41 4.16 11.03
C LEU A 223 -0.01 4.68 11.31
N TYR A 224 -0.74 4.06 12.23
CA TYR A 224 -2.04 4.56 12.66
C TYR A 224 -1.98 5.94 13.35
N SER A 225 -0.85 6.31 13.96
CA SER A 225 -0.65 7.68 14.48
C SER A 225 -0.81 8.73 13.39
N TYR A 226 -0.44 8.44 12.14
CA TYR A 226 -0.68 9.35 11.02
C TYR A 226 -2.17 9.53 10.75
N ILE A 227 -3.00 8.49 10.88
CA ILE A 227 -4.45 8.62 10.73
C ILE A 227 -5.04 9.50 11.84
N LYS A 228 -4.58 9.35 13.09
CA LYS A 228 -4.97 10.23 14.20
C LYS A 228 -4.57 11.69 13.95
N ALA A 229 -3.37 11.91 13.41
CA ALA A 229 -2.90 13.23 13.00
C ALA A 229 -3.80 13.86 11.91
N LEU A 230 -4.17 13.08 10.89
CA LEU A 230 -5.10 13.52 9.85
C LEU A 230 -6.50 13.81 10.40
N GLU A 231 -7.00 12.98 11.32
CA GLU A 231 -8.29 13.19 11.97
C GLU A 231 -8.33 14.50 12.73
N LYS A 232 -7.32 14.74 13.58
CA LYS A 232 -7.15 15.99 14.33
C LYS A 232 -7.17 17.19 13.39
N LEU A 233 -6.33 17.18 12.34
CA LEU A 233 -6.27 18.25 11.36
C LEU A 233 -7.60 18.44 10.60
N PHE A 234 -8.27 17.35 10.22
CA PHE A 234 -9.54 17.40 9.50
C PHE A 234 -10.64 18.08 10.34
N ILE A 235 -10.70 17.77 11.63
CA ILE A 235 -11.66 18.38 12.57
C ILE A 235 -11.31 19.85 12.83
N GLU A 236 -10.04 20.18 13.03
CA GLU A 236 -9.58 21.58 13.22
C GLU A 236 -9.94 22.49 12.04
N LEU A 237 -9.94 21.95 10.81
CA LEU A 237 -10.35 22.66 9.60
C LEU A 237 -11.88 22.71 9.40
N GLY A 238 -12.68 22.23 10.37
CA GLY A 238 -14.15 22.27 10.33
C GLY A 238 -14.81 21.09 9.62
N GLY A 239 -14.07 20.02 9.34
CA GLY A 239 -14.60 18.80 8.76
C GLY A 239 -15.46 17.99 9.73
N GLN A 240 -16.45 17.27 9.18
CA GLN A 240 -17.31 16.37 9.97
C GLN A 240 -17.06 14.92 9.61
N ILE A 241 -16.87 14.05 10.61
CA ILE A 241 -16.68 12.61 10.42
C ILE A 241 -17.88 11.87 11.02
N LYS A 242 -18.48 10.96 10.25
CA LYS A 242 -19.56 10.06 10.70
C LYS A 242 -19.14 8.61 10.49
N THR A 243 -18.81 7.91 11.57
CA THR A 243 -18.54 6.46 11.58
C THR A 243 -19.83 5.65 11.69
N ASN A 244 -19.75 4.33 11.52
CA ASN A 244 -20.91 3.43 11.50
C ASN A 244 -22.00 3.86 10.48
N CYS A 245 -21.56 4.47 9.39
CA CYS A 245 -22.38 5.18 8.42
C CYS A 245 -22.09 4.65 7.01
N GLU A 246 -22.63 3.47 6.69
CA GLU A 246 -22.47 2.86 5.38
C GLU A 246 -23.33 3.56 4.31
N VAL A 247 -22.68 4.04 3.25
CA VAL A 247 -23.35 4.52 2.04
C VAL A 247 -23.83 3.34 1.22
N LYS A 248 -25.12 3.30 0.90
CA LYS A 248 -25.75 2.23 0.12
C LYS A 248 -25.73 2.49 -1.38
N SER A 249 -25.86 3.75 -1.81
CA SER A 249 -25.76 4.14 -3.21
C SER A 249 -25.45 5.63 -3.37
N ILE A 250 -24.94 6.00 -4.54
CA ILE A 250 -24.77 7.38 -4.97
C ILE A 250 -26.02 7.80 -5.74
N VAL A 251 -26.60 8.94 -5.36
CA VAL A 251 -27.79 9.50 -6.02
C VAL A 251 -27.33 10.40 -7.17
N ILE A 252 -27.76 10.06 -8.38
CA ILE A 252 -27.35 10.72 -9.62
C ILE A 252 -28.61 11.08 -10.41
N GLU A 253 -28.71 12.34 -10.85
CA GLU A 253 -29.78 12.82 -11.71
C GLU A 253 -29.17 13.61 -12.87
N LYS A 254 -29.64 13.35 -14.09
CA LYS A 254 -29.15 14.03 -15.32
C LYS A 254 -27.61 14.08 -15.38
N ASN A 255 -26.96 12.94 -15.11
CA ASN A 255 -25.51 12.80 -15.11
C ASN A 255 -24.78 13.72 -14.10
N GLU A 256 -25.43 14.09 -13.00
CA GLU A 256 -24.85 14.92 -11.94
C GLU A 256 -25.14 14.32 -10.55
N VAL A 257 -24.16 14.40 -9.65
CA VAL A 257 -24.32 14.05 -8.24
C VAL A 257 -25.42 14.90 -7.60
N LYS A 258 -26.30 14.24 -6.83
CA LYS A 258 -27.27 14.90 -5.96
C LYS A 258 -27.09 14.55 -4.49
N GLY A 259 -26.37 13.48 -4.18
CA GLY A 259 -26.18 13.04 -2.80
C GLY A 259 -25.78 11.58 -2.68
N VAL A 260 -25.88 11.08 -1.46
CA VAL A 260 -25.70 9.66 -1.14
C VAL A 260 -26.90 9.15 -0.35
N LYS A 261 -27.27 7.88 -0.58
CA LYS A 261 -28.28 7.18 0.23
C LYS A 261 -27.61 6.47 1.40
N ILE A 262 -28.10 6.73 2.60
CA ILE A 262 -27.64 6.11 3.86
C ILE A 262 -28.89 5.62 4.58
N LYS A 263 -28.99 4.30 4.80
CA LYS A 263 -30.25 3.68 5.24
C LYS A 263 -31.41 4.15 4.34
N ASP A 264 -32.44 4.78 4.90
CA ASP A 264 -33.60 5.30 4.16
C ASP A 264 -33.56 6.83 3.94
N LYS A 265 -32.42 7.47 4.19
CA LYS A 265 -32.25 8.93 4.05
C LYS A 265 -31.28 9.26 2.92
N ILE A 266 -31.54 10.39 2.25
CA ILE A 266 -30.63 10.98 1.28
C ILE A 266 -29.90 12.14 1.96
N LEU A 267 -28.57 12.13 1.89
CA LEU A 267 -27.75 13.29 2.23
C LEU A 267 -27.34 13.99 0.94
N SER A 268 -27.91 15.16 0.70
CA SER A 268 -27.60 15.97 -0.49
C SER A 268 -26.19 16.56 -0.42
N CYS A 269 -25.54 16.68 -1.58
CA CYS A 269 -24.25 17.35 -1.72
C CYS A 269 -23.98 17.72 -3.18
N ASP A 270 -23.01 18.60 -3.42
CA ASP A 270 -22.62 19.04 -4.77
C ASP A 270 -21.55 18.13 -5.39
N LEU A 271 -20.74 17.49 -4.54
CA LEU A 271 -19.55 16.74 -4.92
C LEU A 271 -19.41 15.48 -4.06
N ILE A 272 -18.96 14.39 -4.69
CA ILE A 272 -18.59 13.16 -4.00
C ILE A 272 -17.15 12.79 -4.33
N VAL A 273 -16.36 12.52 -3.30
CA VAL A 273 -15.07 11.82 -3.41
C VAL A 273 -15.24 10.42 -2.83
N CYS A 274 -15.30 9.41 -3.71
CA CYS A 274 -15.42 8.02 -3.29
C CYS A 274 -14.03 7.42 -3.06
N ASN A 275 -13.76 7.08 -1.79
CA ASN A 275 -12.53 6.43 -1.34
C ASN A 275 -12.74 4.93 -1.01
N ALA A 276 -13.95 4.41 -1.24
CA ALA A 276 -14.18 2.97 -1.29
C ALA A 276 -13.47 2.36 -2.52
N ASP A 277 -13.20 1.05 -2.48
CA ASP A 277 -12.55 0.38 -3.61
C ASP A 277 -13.31 0.63 -4.91
N TYR A 278 -12.58 0.96 -5.98
CA TYR A 278 -13.19 1.40 -7.23
C TYR A 278 -14.09 0.29 -7.83
N PRO A 279 -13.63 -0.96 -8.00
CA PRO A 279 -14.50 -2.07 -8.40
C PRO A 279 -15.75 -2.26 -7.52
N TYR A 280 -15.62 -2.14 -6.19
CA TYR A 280 -16.77 -2.19 -5.28
C TYR A 280 -17.76 -1.05 -5.54
N THR A 281 -17.25 0.16 -5.75
CA THR A 281 -18.06 1.35 -6.05
C THR A 281 -18.85 1.17 -7.33
N ILE A 282 -18.19 0.70 -8.39
CA ILE A 282 -18.79 0.42 -9.70
C ILE A 282 -19.87 -0.66 -9.60
N LYS A 283 -19.63 -1.72 -8.81
CA LYS A 283 -20.60 -2.81 -8.67
C LYS A 283 -21.81 -2.44 -7.81
N ASN A 284 -21.59 -1.73 -6.70
CA ASN A 284 -22.59 -1.63 -5.64
C ASN A 284 -23.17 -0.23 -5.45
N LEU A 285 -22.42 0.83 -5.78
CA LEU A 285 -22.81 2.21 -5.43
C LEU A 285 -23.35 3.00 -6.61
N ILE A 286 -23.16 2.53 -7.85
CA ILE A 286 -23.54 3.26 -9.07
C ILE A 286 -24.36 2.34 -10.00
N ASN A 287 -25.41 2.90 -10.61
CA ASN A 287 -26.23 2.22 -11.60
C ASN A 287 -25.52 2.15 -12.97
N ASP A 288 -25.83 1.11 -13.75
CA ASP A 288 -25.10 0.76 -14.97
C ASP A 288 -25.10 1.87 -16.03
N GLU A 289 -26.17 2.65 -16.13
CA GLU A 289 -26.30 3.76 -17.09
C GLU A 289 -25.21 4.84 -16.92
N PHE A 290 -24.74 5.05 -15.68
CA PHE A 290 -23.75 6.06 -15.30
C PHE A 290 -22.29 5.57 -15.34
N LEU A 291 -22.06 4.31 -15.71
CA LEU A 291 -20.72 3.71 -15.77
C LEU A 291 -20.02 3.91 -17.11
N ASP A 292 -18.70 4.04 -17.11
CA ASP A 292 -17.87 3.98 -18.33
C ASP A 292 -17.81 2.53 -18.85
N ASN A 293 -17.77 2.36 -20.18
CA ASN A 293 -17.74 1.06 -20.85
C ASN A 293 -16.55 0.19 -20.40
N LYS A 294 -15.38 0.79 -20.17
CA LYS A 294 -14.18 0.03 -19.75
C LYS A 294 -14.34 -0.61 -18.38
N TYR A 295 -15.01 0.07 -17.45
CA TYR A 295 -15.21 -0.39 -16.07
C TYR A 295 -16.70 -0.48 -15.77
N SER A 296 -17.39 -1.32 -16.53
CA SER A 296 -18.78 -1.70 -16.29
C SER A 296 -18.85 -2.92 -15.36
N LYS A 297 -20.02 -3.20 -14.77
CA LYS A 297 -20.22 -4.38 -13.92
C LYS A 297 -19.88 -5.69 -14.65
N LYS A 298 -20.11 -5.75 -15.96
CA LYS A 298 -19.78 -6.92 -16.81
C LYS A 298 -18.27 -7.14 -16.96
N ASN A 299 -17.49 -6.05 -16.97
CA ASN A 299 -16.04 -6.10 -17.22
C ASN A 299 -15.19 -6.19 -15.94
N LEU A 300 -15.77 -6.00 -14.75
CA LEU A 300 -14.98 -6.05 -13.50
C LEU A 300 -14.34 -7.42 -13.25
N ASN A 301 -14.91 -8.50 -13.77
CA ASN A 301 -14.34 -9.83 -13.57
C ASN A 301 -13.24 -10.17 -14.57
N SER A 302 -13.11 -9.41 -15.67
CA SER A 302 -12.09 -9.64 -16.71
C SER A 302 -10.82 -8.81 -16.54
N ILE A 303 -10.79 -7.87 -15.59
CA ILE A 303 -9.57 -7.13 -15.24
C ILE A 303 -8.74 -7.90 -14.21
N ASP A 304 -7.43 -7.68 -14.23
CA ASP A 304 -6.52 -8.33 -13.29
C ASP A 304 -6.47 -7.62 -11.94
N TYR A 305 -6.39 -8.40 -10.88
CA TYR A 305 -6.26 -7.92 -9.50
C TYR A 305 -4.90 -8.31 -8.92
N SER A 306 -4.42 -7.54 -7.96
CA SER A 306 -3.24 -7.90 -7.18
C SER A 306 -3.48 -9.17 -6.35
N CYS A 307 -2.40 -9.79 -5.88
CA CYS A 307 -2.51 -10.82 -4.85
C CYS A 307 -3.15 -10.27 -3.55
N SER A 308 -3.51 -11.17 -2.65
CA SER A 308 -3.88 -10.82 -1.29
C SER A 308 -2.74 -11.13 -0.32
N VAL A 309 -3.01 -10.93 0.97
CA VAL A 309 -2.08 -11.21 2.05
C VAL A 309 -2.80 -11.96 3.17
N PHE A 310 -2.03 -12.82 3.83
CA PHE A 310 -2.36 -13.33 5.16
C PHE A 310 -1.39 -12.68 6.14
N VAL A 311 -1.92 -12.11 7.23
CA VAL A 311 -1.11 -11.51 8.30
C VAL A 311 -1.38 -12.26 9.59
N LEU A 312 -0.33 -12.74 10.23
CA LEU A 312 -0.37 -13.30 11.58
C LEU A 312 0.12 -12.23 12.57
N TYR A 313 -0.67 -11.96 13.60
CA TYR A 313 -0.34 -11.04 14.69
C TYR A 313 0.00 -11.87 15.93
N LEU A 314 1.24 -11.76 16.41
CA LEU A 314 1.73 -12.49 17.58
C LEU A 314 2.03 -11.52 18.71
N GLY A 315 1.34 -11.67 19.83
CA GLY A 315 1.74 -11.09 21.11
C GLY A 315 2.64 -12.07 21.85
N LEU A 316 3.84 -11.62 22.17
CA LEU A 316 4.92 -12.44 22.68
C LEU A 316 5.28 -12.03 24.11
N ASP A 317 5.58 -12.98 24.97
CA ASP A 317 6.05 -12.71 26.35
C ASP A 317 7.56 -12.40 26.43
N LYS A 318 8.18 -12.11 25.29
CA LYS A 318 9.62 -11.95 25.12
C LYS A 318 9.94 -10.79 24.17
N ILE A 319 11.08 -10.14 24.40
CA ILE A 319 11.68 -9.14 23.50
C ILE A 319 12.79 -9.79 22.66
N TYR A 320 12.81 -9.50 21.36
CA TYR A 320 13.79 -10.02 20.41
C TYR A 320 14.73 -8.92 19.92
N HIS A 321 15.89 -8.78 20.58
CA HIS A 321 16.88 -7.74 20.26
C HIS A 321 17.61 -7.94 18.92
N ASN A 322 17.54 -9.15 18.35
CA ASN A 322 18.12 -9.46 17.04
C ASN A 322 17.26 -8.96 15.86
N LEU A 323 15.99 -8.59 16.09
CA LEU A 323 15.07 -8.09 15.06
C LEU A 323 15.13 -6.56 14.93
N ASN A 324 14.98 -6.08 13.71
CA ASN A 324 14.76 -4.67 13.42
C ASN A 324 13.27 -4.39 13.16
N VAL A 325 12.89 -3.14 12.90
CA VAL A 325 11.51 -2.78 12.58
C VAL A 325 10.97 -3.56 11.38
N HIS A 326 11.78 -3.68 10.32
CA HIS A 326 11.42 -4.40 9.11
C HIS A 326 12.41 -5.54 8.87
N ASN A 327 11.88 -6.76 8.79
CA ASN A 327 12.67 -7.94 8.50
C ASN A 327 12.04 -8.74 7.37
N ILE A 328 12.88 -9.49 6.66
CA ILE A 328 12.48 -10.40 5.58
C ILE A 328 13.12 -11.75 5.84
N TYR A 329 12.36 -12.82 5.69
CA TYR A 329 12.91 -14.17 5.60
C TYR A 329 12.74 -14.66 4.16
N ILE A 330 13.86 -14.92 3.49
CA ILE A 330 13.91 -15.49 2.14
C ILE A 330 13.92 -17.01 2.28
N SER A 331 12.86 -17.64 1.80
CA SER A 331 12.69 -19.09 1.84
C SER A 331 13.59 -19.82 0.84
N LYS A 332 13.76 -21.14 1.03
CA LYS A 332 14.65 -21.97 0.21
C LYS A 332 14.16 -22.04 -1.24
N ASP A 333 12.86 -22.27 -1.43
CA ASP A 333 12.21 -22.19 -2.75
C ASP A 333 11.61 -20.80 -2.98
N PHE A 334 12.49 -19.80 -3.01
CA PHE A 334 12.12 -18.39 -3.11
C PHE A 334 11.19 -18.12 -4.31
N LYS A 335 11.53 -18.64 -5.50
CA LYS A 335 10.75 -18.41 -6.72
C LYS A 335 9.32 -18.93 -6.57
N ASN A 336 9.16 -20.16 -6.08
CA ASN A 336 7.83 -20.73 -5.86
C ASN A 336 7.05 -19.94 -4.80
N SER A 337 7.72 -19.53 -3.70
CA SER A 337 7.16 -18.69 -2.64
C SER A 337 6.54 -17.39 -3.18
N ILE A 338 7.12 -16.84 -4.24
CA ILE A 338 6.69 -15.61 -4.89
C ILE A 338 5.61 -15.86 -5.97
N GLU A 339 5.75 -16.89 -6.80
CA GLU A 339 4.85 -17.13 -7.92
C GLU A 339 3.52 -17.78 -7.51
N GLY A 340 3.53 -18.63 -6.48
CA GLY A 340 2.36 -19.42 -6.06
C GLY A 340 1.09 -18.59 -5.87
N PRO A 341 1.13 -17.46 -5.12
CA PRO A 341 -0.03 -16.59 -4.92
C PRO A 341 -0.68 -16.07 -6.21
N PHE A 342 0.08 -15.96 -7.30
CA PHE A 342 -0.42 -15.51 -8.61
C PHE A 342 -0.89 -16.64 -9.51
N LYS A 343 -0.60 -17.90 -9.13
CA LYS A 343 -1.04 -19.13 -9.79
C LYS A 343 -2.18 -19.83 -9.03
N GLY A 344 -2.66 -19.25 -7.93
CA GLY A 344 -3.78 -19.79 -7.17
C GLY A 344 -3.40 -20.91 -6.19
N TYR A 345 -2.17 -20.97 -5.69
CA TYR A 345 -1.79 -21.88 -4.61
C TYR A 345 -0.90 -21.18 -3.57
N ILE A 346 -0.78 -21.75 -2.38
CA ILE A 346 0.09 -21.23 -1.32
C ILE A 346 1.22 -22.25 -1.10
N PRO A 347 2.49 -21.87 -1.33
CA PRO A 347 3.64 -22.74 -1.10
C PRO A 347 3.78 -23.11 0.38
N SER A 348 4.31 -24.32 0.66
CA SER A 348 4.57 -24.81 2.02
C SER A 348 5.76 -24.13 2.70
N ASP A 349 6.62 -23.46 1.93
CA ASP A 349 7.78 -22.69 2.41
C ASP A 349 7.69 -21.22 1.93
N PRO A 350 6.79 -20.40 2.51
CA PRO A 350 6.60 -19.02 2.10
C PRO A 350 7.72 -18.11 2.64
N SER A 351 8.22 -17.20 1.80
CA SER A 351 9.03 -16.08 2.27
C SER A 351 8.19 -15.11 3.11
N LEU A 352 8.76 -14.61 4.21
CA LEU A 352 8.04 -13.83 5.21
C LEU A 352 8.45 -12.36 5.16
N TYR A 353 7.48 -11.46 5.33
CA TYR A 353 7.74 -10.10 5.79
C TYR A 353 7.37 -9.99 7.26
N ILE A 354 8.30 -9.56 8.11
CA ILE A 354 8.14 -9.51 9.56
C ILE A 354 8.30 -8.06 10.01
N TYR A 355 7.26 -7.51 10.61
CA TYR A 355 7.24 -6.16 11.18
C TYR A 355 7.27 -6.25 12.71
N TYR A 356 8.29 -5.62 13.29
CA TYR A 356 8.58 -5.66 14.72
C TYR A 356 8.86 -4.24 15.25
N PRO A 357 7.83 -3.40 15.39
CA PRO A 357 7.97 -1.98 15.75
C PRO A 357 8.61 -1.75 17.12
N GLY A 358 8.47 -2.71 18.05
CA GLY A 358 9.09 -2.67 19.37
C GLY A 358 10.63 -2.59 19.36
N ALA A 359 11.28 -2.78 18.21
CA ALA A 359 12.71 -2.54 18.04
C ALA A 359 13.10 -1.06 18.25
N VAL A 360 12.19 -0.12 17.99
CA VAL A 360 12.46 1.34 18.09
C VAL A 360 11.38 2.11 18.84
N ASP A 361 10.22 1.50 19.11
CA ASP A 361 9.08 2.18 19.72
C ASP A 361 8.60 1.41 20.96
N GLU A 362 8.86 1.99 22.13
CA GLU A 362 8.45 1.45 23.43
C GLU A 362 6.92 1.32 23.56
N SER A 363 6.13 2.09 22.81
CA SER A 363 4.66 2.01 22.88
C SER A 363 4.07 0.70 22.33
N PHE A 364 4.90 -0.11 21.64
CA PHE A 364 4.63 -1.48 21.20
C PHE A 364 5.22 -2.56 22.14
N LYS A 365 5.79 -2.14 23.28
CA LYS A 365 6.26 -3.02 24.35
C LYS A 365 5.52 -2.70 25.64
N VAL A 366 4.97 -3.70 26.30
CA VAL A 366 4.29 -3.54 27.59
C VAL A 366 4.68 -4.69 28.49
N ASN A 367 5.23 -4.42 29.68
CA ASN A 367 5.63 -5.43 30.66
C ASN A 367 6.56 -6.51 30.08
N ASN A 368 7.58 -6.11 29.31
CA ASN A 368 8.48 -7.01 28.56
C ASN A 368 7.80 -7.90 27.50
N HIS A 369 6.52 -7.68 27.22
CA HIS A 369 5.84 -8.29 26.08
C HIS A 369 6.06 -7.46 24.82
N SER A 370 6.05 -8.11 23.66
CA SER A 370 6.22 -7.46 22.36
C SER A 370 5.20 -7.91 21.32
N SER A 371 4.95 -7.06 20.34
CA SER A 371 4.06 -7.34 19.21
C SER A 371 4.85 -7.61 17.92
N MET A 372 4.45 -8.63 17.18
CA MET A 372 5.02 -8.97 15.87
C MET A 372 3.92 -9.21 14.84
N ASN A 373 4.08 -8.65 13.63
CA ASN A 373 3.23 -8.97 12.49
C ASN A 373 4.03 -9.75 11.46
N ILE A 374 3.49 -10.86 10.97
CA ILE A 374 4.11 -11.68 9.94
C ILE A 374 3.17 -11.77 8.75
N MET A 375 3.59 -11.22 7.62
CA MET A 375 2.83 -11.20 6.38
C MET A 375 3.42 -12.16 5.36
N ILE A 376 2.54 -12.95 4.76
CA ILE A 376 2.80 -13.70 3.53
C ILE A 376 1.80 -13.27 2.45
N ARG A 377 2.21 -13.41 1.19
CA ARG A 377 1.30 -13.19 0.05
C ARG A 377 0.52 -14.46 -0.21
N VAL A 378 -0.76 -14.31 -0.52
CA VAL A 378 -1.69 -15.42 -0.79
C VAL A 378 -2.59 -15.07 -1.97
N PRO A 379 -3.20 -16.07 -2.64
CA PRO A 379 -4.19 -15.83 -3.69
C PRO A 379 -5.34 -14.94 -3.22
N ASN A 380 -5.80 -14.03 -4.09
CA ASN A 380 -7.02 -13.30 -3.81
C ASN A 380 -8.26 -14.19 -4.03
N LEU A 381 -9.45 -13.71 -3.67
CA LEU A 381 -10.70 -14.48 -3.71
C LEU A 381 -11.25 -14.70 -5.14
N SER A 382 -10.57 -14.28 -6.21
CA SER A 382 -10.94 -14.68 -7.57
C SER A 382 -10.54 -16.12 -7.88
N PHE A 383 -9.61 -16.69 -7.10
CA PHE A 383 -9.21 -18.10 -7.18
C PHE A 383 -10.17 -18.94 -6.34
N SER A 384 -11.11 -19.62 -6.98
CA SER A 384 -12.14 -20.43 -6.30
C SER A 384 -11.60 -21.70 -5.64
N ASN A 385 -10.38 -22.12 -5.98
CA ASN A 385 -9.75 -23.33 -5.47
C ASN A 385 -9.11 -23.17 -4.09
N ILE A 386 -9.10 -21.95 -3.53
CA ILE A 386 -8.63 -21.70 -2.16
C ILE A 386 -9.73 -21.07 -1.34
N ASN A 387 -9.93 -21.63 -0.16
CA ASN A 387 -10.72 -21.03 0.89
C ASN A 387 -9.82 -20.68 2.08
N TYR A 388 -10.22 -19.66 2.84
CA TYR A 388 -9.51 -19.21 4.05
C TYR A 388 -10.30 -19.61 5.29
N HIS A 389 -10.69 -20.89 5.37
CA HIS A 389 -11.33 -21.49 6.55
C HIS A 389 -10.28 -22.01 7.55
N ASN A 390 -10.75 -22.44 8.73
CA ASN A 390 -9.90 -22.79 9.88
C ASN A 390 -8.73 -23.74 9.51
N ASN A 391 -8.96 -24.83 8.77
CA ASN A 391 -7.89 -25.77 8.42
C ASN A 391 -6.77 -25.12 7.58
N GLN A 392 -7.13 -24.25 6.63
CA GLN A 392 -6.15 -23.53 5.84
C GLN A 392 -5.40 -22.50 6.69
N ILE A 393 -6.11 -21.79 7.58
CA ILE A 393 -5.52 -20.82 8.50
C ILE A 393 -4.47 -21.49 9.40
N GLU A 394 -4.81 -22.63 10.01
CA GLU A 394 -3.87 -23.40 10.85
C GLU A 394 -2.65 -23.89 10.05
N THR A 395 -2.86 -24.26 8.79
CA THR A 395 -1.75 -24.63 7.88
C THR A 395 -0.83 -23.44 7.61
N LEU A 396 -1.38 -22.26 7.34
CA LEU A 396 -0.59 -21.05 7.10
C LEU A 396 0.20 -20.61 8.35
N LYS A 397 -0.42 -20.70 9.52
CA LYS A 397 0.26 -20.45 10.81
C LYS A 397 1.45 -21.39 10.98
N LYS A 398 1.26 -22.70 10.77
CA LYS A 398 2.34 -23.69 10.84
C LYS A 398 3.49 -23.37 9.89
N TYR A 399 3.19 -23.00 8.64
CA TYR A 399 4.23 -22.60 7.68
C TYR A 399 5.01 -21.37 8.15
N ILE A 400 4.31 -20.36 8.67
CA ILE A 400 4.94 -19.15 9.22
C ILE A 400 5.82 -19.50 10.42
N ILE A 401 5.30 -20.21 11.42
CA ILE A 401 6.05 -20.56 12.64
C ILE A 401 7.27 -21.40 12.30
N ASN A 402 7.15 -22.39 11.41
CA ASN A 402 8.29 -23.21 10.97
C ASN A 402 9.39 -22.36 10.30
N ASN A 403 9.02 -21.38 9.48
CA ASN A 403 9.99 -20.50 8.85
C ASN A 403 10.62 -19.50 9.82
N LEU A 404 9.88 -19.02 10.83
CA LEU A 404 10.45 -18.19 11.90
C LEU A 404 11.51 -18.94 12.72
N LYS A 405 11.34 -20.24 12.95
CA LYS A 405 12.32 -21.08 13.68
C LYS A 405 13.69 -21.17 12.98
N ASN A 406 13.75 -20.88 11.68
CA ASN A 406 15.02 -20.84 10.94
C ASN A 406 15.81 -19.54 11.17
N ILE A 407 15.20 -18.53 11.78
CA ILE A 407 15.87 -17.28 12.13
C ILE A 407 16.58 -17.47 13.47
N LYS A 408 17.90 -17.26 13.49
CA LYS A 408 18.71 -17.37 14.72
C LYS A 408 18.11 -16.50 15.84
N GLY A 409 17.80 -17.12 16.97
CA GLY A 409 17.18 -16.51 18.15
C GLY A 409 15.67 -16.71 18.27
N LEU A 410 14.99 -17.22 17.21
CA LEU A 410 13.54 -17.46 17.17
C LEU A 410 13.20 -18.97 17.15
N GLU A 411 14.16 -19.86 17.42
CA GLU A 411 14.01 -21.32 17.35
C GLU A 411 12.88 -21.84 18.25
N ASN A 412 12.63 -21.17 19.38
CA ASN A 412 11.61 -21.53 20.36
C ASN A 412 10.45 -20.53 20.40
N ILE A 413 10.22 -19.74 19.33
CA ILE A 413 9.21 -18.66 19.30
C ILE A 413 7.82 -19.14 19.69
N GLU A 414 7.45 -20.37 19.34
CA GLU A 414 6.14 -20.95 19.64
C GLU A 414 5.83 -21.00 21.14
N ASN A 415 6.86 -21.19 21.97
CA ASN A 415 6.71 -21.23 23.43
C ASN A 415 6.44 -19.84 24.05
N HIS A 416 6.66 -18.77 23.28
CA HIS A 416 6.55 -17.39 23.72
C HIS A 416 5.28 -16.70 23.21
N ILE A 417 4.43 -17.40 22.45
CA ILE A 417 3.18 -16.84 21.92
C ILE A 417 2.11 -16.90 23.01
N ILE A 418 1.72 -15.74 23.53
CA ILE A 418 0.67 -15.58 24.55
C ILE A 418 -0.59 -14.89 24.01
N TYR A 419 -0.53 -14.39 22.79
CA TYR A 419 -1.68 -13.88 22.05
C TYR A 419 -1.50 -14.12 20.55
N GLU A 420 -2.58 -14.51 19.88
CA GLU A 420 -2.59 -14.70 18.43
C GLU A 420 -3.86 -14.10 17.82
N ASN A 421 -3.70 -13.41 16.69
CA ASN A 421 -4.80 -12.98 15.82
C ASN A 421 -4.34 -13.02 14.36
N TYR A 422 -5.24 -12.88 13.40
CA TYR A 422 -4.88 -12.89 11.99
C TYR A 422 -5.80 -12.02 11.12
N LEU A 423 -5.33 -11.74 9.90
CA LEU A 423 -6.09 -11.11 8.84
C LEU A 423 -5.99 -11.96 7.58
N THR A 424 -7.16 -12.22 6.97
CA THR A 424 -7.29 -13.01 5.75
C THR A 424 -7.82 -12.17 4.57
N PRO A 425 -7.82 -12.71 3.34
CA PRO A 425 -8.52 -12.07 2.23
C PRO A 425 -10.03 -11.90 2.46
N LEU A 426 -10.66 -12.76 3.28
CA LEU A 426 -12.08 -12.61 3.67
C LEU A 426 -12.30 -11.35 4.51
N ASP A 427 -11.38 -11.05 5.44
CA ASP A 427 -11.42 -9.81 6.22
C ASP A 427 -11.28 -8.58 5.33
N LEU A 428 -10.34 -8.62 4.39
CA LEU A 428 -10.11 -7.54 3.43
C LEU A 428 -11.35 -7.29 2.56
N HIS A 429 -12.03 -8.36 2.15
CA HIS A 429 -13.28 -8.29 1.40
C HIS A 429 -14.42 -7.69 2.24
N GLY A 430 -14.66 -8.23 3.44
CA GLY A 430 -15.79 -7.85 4.29
C GLY A 430 -15.63 -6.49 4.97
N LYS A 431 -14.48 -6.23 5.62
CA LYS A 431 -14.26 -5.01 6.43
C LYS A 431 -13.99 -3.79 5.57
N TYR A 432 -13.22 -3.95 4.49
CA TYR A 432 -12.74 -2.85 3.65
C TYR A 432 -13.33 -2.82 2.25
N ASN A 433 -14.31 -3.69 1.96
CA ASN A 433 -15.01 -3.76 0.67
C ASN A 433 -14.04 -3.99 -0.52
N LEU A 434 -12.89 -4.63 -0.30
CA LEU A 434 -11.93 -4.91 -1.38
C LEU A 434 -12.48 -6.04 -2.24
N TYR A 435 -12.66 -5.79 -3.54
CA TYR A 435 -13.52 -6.60 -4.40
C TYR A 435 -13.30 -8.12 -4.33
N TYR A 436 -12.05 -8.55 -4.43
CA TYR A 436 -11.64 -9.95 -4.25
C TYR A 436 -10.79 -10.16 -3.00
N GLY A 437 -10.97 -9.32 -1.98
CA GLY A 437 -10.10 -9.34 -0.80
C GLY A 437 -8.63 -9.08 -1.14
N ASN A 438 -8.33 -8.46 -2.28
CA ASN A 438 -6.97 -8.18 -2.71
C ASN A 438 -6.35 -7.06 -1.85
N ALA A 439 -5.07 -7.15 -1.53
CA ALA A 439 -4.45 -6.21 -0.60
C ALA A 439 -4.04 -4.90 -1.28
N PHE A 440 -3.80 -4.93 -2.59
CA PHE A 440 -3.16 -3.84 -3.32
C PHE A 440 -4.03 -3.25 -4.45
N GLY A 441 -5.32 -3.56 -4.51
CA GLY A 441 -6.24 -3.04 -5.53
C GLY A 441 -6.11 -3.73 -6.89
N ILE A 442 -6.58 -3.05 -7.93
CA ILE A 442 -6.41 -3.45 -9.33
C ILE A 442 -4.91 -3.62 -9.65
N SER A 443 -4.57 -4.69 -10.36
CA SER A 443 -3.20 -5.04 -10.73
C SER A 443 -2.48 -3.92 -11.46
N HIS A 444 -1.16 -3.89 -11.34
CA HIS A 444 -0.28 -2.97 -12.08
C HIS A 444 0.33 -3.64 -13.32
N LYS A 445 -0.45 -4.43 -14.05
CA LYS A 445 -0.06 -4.73 -15.43
C LYS A 445 0.06 -3.42 -16.21
N ILE A 446 0.91 -3.39 -17.24
CA ILE A 446 1.11 -2.19 -18.06
C ILE A 446 -0.22 -1.72 -18.67
N SER A 447 -1.09 -2.66 -19.08
CA SER A 447 -2.45 -2.41 -19.58
C SER A 447 -3.45 -1.87 -18.54
N GLN A 448 -3.05 -1.83 -17.26
CA GLN A 448 -3.85 -1.37 -16.11
C GLN A 448 -3.13 -0.31 -15.25
N SER A 449 -2.04 0.23 -15.78
CA SER A 449 -1.20 1.25 -15.14
C SER A 449 -1.29 2.58 -15.88
N ALA A 450 -0.83 3.65 -15.24
CA ALA A 450 -0.83 5.01 -15.80
C ALA A 450 -2.21 5.39 -16.38
N TYR A 451 -2.26 5.89 -17.61
CA TYR A 451 -3.50 6.30 -18.27
C TYR A 451 -4.59 5.23 -18.30
N PHE A 452 -4.21 3.95 -18.37
CA PHE A 452 -5.17 2.86 -18.45
C PHE A 452 -5.78 2.47 -17.12
N ARG A 453 -5.29 3.00 -15.99
CA ARG A 453 -5.88 2.79 -14.67
C ARG A 453 -7.21 3.57 -14.54
N PRO A 454 -8.14 3.20 -13.64
CA PRO A 454 -9.29 4.05 -13.36
C PRO A 454 -8.90 5.48 -13.00
N HIS A 455 -9.55 6.46 -13.64
CA HIS A 455 -9.26 7.87 -13.46
C HIS A 455 -9.87 8.40 -12.16
N LEU A 456 -9.31 9.50 -11.64
CA LEU A 456 -9.78 10.17 -10.43
C LEU A 456 -11.13 10.88 -10.61
N LYS A 457 -11.58 11.10 -11.85
CA LYS A 457 -12.83 11.78 -12.20
C LYS A 457 -13.72 10.86 -13.03
N SER A 458 -15.02 10.82 -12.73
CA SER A 458 -15.99 10.14 -13.59
C SER A 458 -16.11 10.84 -14.95
N LYS A 459 -16.09 10.05 -16.03
CA LYS A 459 -16.32 10.58 -17.40
C LYS A 459 -17.78 10.91 -17.67
N LYS A 460 -18.71 10.22 -17.01
CA LYS A 460 -20.16 10.37 -17.25
C LYS A 460 -20.85 11.23 -16.21
N VAL A 461 -20.36 11.26 -14.97
CA VAL A 461 -21.08 11.88 -13.84
C VAL A 461 -20.35 13.11 -13.33
N ARG A 462 -20.94 14.28 -13.53
CA ARG A 462 -20.44 15.54 -12.99
C ARG A 462 -20.52 15.52 -11.47
N GLY A 463 -19.42 15.93 -10.83
CA GLY A 463 -19.30 15.98 -9.39
C GLY A 463 -18.86 14.68 -8.71
N LEU A 464 -18.68 13.59 -9.48
CA LEU A 464 -18.22 12.30 -8.95
C LEU A 464 -16.72 12.07 -9.21
N TYR A 465 -16.01 11.82 -8.12
CA TYR A 465 -14.57 11.57 -8.12
C TYR A 465 -14.23 10.31 -7.32
N PHE A 466 -13.06 9.76 -7.60
CA PHE A 466 -12.56 8.54 -6.97
C PHE A 466 -11.14 8.76 -6.45
N ILE A 467 -10.78 8.08 -5.37
CA ILE A 467 -9.42 8.05 -4.82
C ILE A 467 -9.20 6.71 -4.12
N GLY A 468 -7.96 6.24 -4.07
CA GLY A 468 -7.59 5.02 -3.36
C GLY A 468 -6.69 4.11 -4.18
N SER A 469 -6.47 2.89 -3.70
CA SER A 469 -5.46 2.00 -4.27
C SER A 469 -5.77 1.50 -5.68
N SER A 470 -7.04 1.52 -6.11
CA SER A 470 -7.48 1.01 -7.41
C SER A 470 -7.61 2.10 -8.48
N THR A 471 -7.40 3.37 -8.14
CA THR A 471 -7.43 4.49 -9.09
C THR A 471 -6.01 5.00 -9.36
N HIS A 472 -5.86 5.87 -10.35
CA HIS A 472 -4.64 6.65 -10.56
C HIS A 472 -4.26 7.42 -9.27
N PRO A 473 -2.98 7.49 -8.86
CA PRO A 473 -1.80 6.94 -9.53
C PRO A 473 -1.54 5.46 -9.25
N GLY A 474 -2.10 4.90 -8.16
CA GLY A 474 -1.83 3.52 -7.79
C GLY A 474 -2.07 3.21 -6.32
N ASN A 475 -1.50 2.09 -5.88
CA ASN A 475 -1.52 1.65 -4.49
C ASN A 475 -0.26 2.11 -3.73
N GLY A 476 -0.27 1.89 -2.42
CA GLY A 476 0.74 2.43 -1.50
C GLY A 476 0.26 3.73 -0.86
N THR A 477 0.54 3.89 0.43
CA THR A 477 0.10 5.04 1.23
C THR A 477 0.60 6.36 0.64
N SER A 478 1.89 6.45 0.32
CA SER A 478 2.49 7.62 -0.32
C SER A 478 1.82 7.99 -1.64
N VAL A 479 1.58 7.01 -2.52
CA VAL A 479 0.95 7.20 -3.82
C VAL A 479 -0.50 7.69 -3.68
N VAL A 480 -1.25 7.18 -2.70
CA VAL A 480 -2.62 7.61 -2.44
C VAL A 480 -2.67 9.03 -1.84
N ILE A 481 -1.71 9.39 -0.97
CA ILE A 481 -1.58 10.76 -0.46
C ILE A 481 -1.29 11.73 -1.60
N ASP A 482 -0.33 11.43 -2.49
CA ASP A 482 -0.04 12.25 -3.67
C ASP A 482 -1.24 12.31 -4.63
N GLY A 483 -1.95 11.20 -4.80
CA GLY A 483 -3.20 11.13 -5.55
C GLY A 483 -4.25 12.13 -5.06
N SER A 484 -4.33 12.40 -3.75
CA SER A 484 -5.22 13.42 -3.19
C SER A 484 -4.88 14.85 -3.67
N LYS A 485 -3.60 15.13 -3.89
CA LYS A 485 -3.13 16.43 -4.42
C LYS A 485 -3.53 16.57 -5.88
N VAL A 486 -3.38 15.52 -6.69
CA VAL A 486 -3.82 15.50 -8.08
C VAL A 486 -5.34 15.63 -8.17
N LEU A 487 -6.08 14.88 -7.35
CA LEU A 487 -7.53 14.96 -7.28
C LEU A 487 -8.02 16.38 -6.98
N CYS A 488 -7.45 17.02 -5.97
CA CYS A 488 -7.84 18.38 -5.58
C CYS A 488 -7.64 19.37 -6.74
N LYS A 489 -6.52 19.28 -7.48
CA LYS A 489 -6.28 20.10 -8.69
C LYS A 489 -7.34 19.85 -9.77
N ILE A 490 -7.75 18.60 -9.98
CA ILE A 490 -8.81 18.27 -10.95
C ILE A 490 -10.14 18.91 -10.52
N ILE A 491 -10.49 18.86 -9.24
CA ILE A 491 -11.72 19.46 -8.72
C ILE A 491 -11.70 20.99 -8.89
N GLU A 492 -10.56 21.64 -8.66
CA GLU A 492 -10.38 23.09 -8.84
C GLU A 492 -10.50 23.52 -10.31
N ASN A 493 -9.85 22.80 -11.23
CA ASN A 493 -9.87 23.14 -12.65
C ASN A 493 -11.27 22.99 -13.28
N ASN A 494 -12.12 22.11 -12.75
CA ASN A 494 -13.52 21.97 -13.18
C ASN A 494 -14.45 23.08 -12.63
N LYS A 495 -13.92 24.06 -11.89
CA LYS A 495 -14.68 25.28 -11.51
C LYS A 495 -14.58 26.37 -12.58
N LYS A 496 -13.61 26.28 -13.49
CA LYS A 496 -13.53 27.08 -14.72
C LYS A 496 -14.25 26.34 -15.83
#